data_AF-A0A094HRQ6-F1
#
_entry.id   AF-A0A094HRQ6-F1
#
_cell.length_a   1.000
_cell.length_b   1.000
_cell.length_c   1.000
_cell.angle_alpha   90.00
_cell.angle_beta   90.00
_cell.angle_gamma   90.00
#
_symmetry.space_group_name_H-M   'P 1'
#
loop_
_entity.id
_entity.type
_entity.pdbx_description
1 polymer ?
#
loop_
_entity_poly.entity_id
_entity_poly.type
_entity_poly.pdbx_seq_one_letter_code
_entity_poly.pdbx_strand_id
1 'polypeptide(L)'
;MPTRSALLSMPSPSPVPLRRRSAYLPRSLTSLVLLAVCLTFTLALAARPPTIPDTLVPPADLSAGIAAELRKLEEKGIVLLDTRPPPRVGGGWDLASYSGDLLKRGFVDLVLRKEDEDESTTTTAPSKTSTKSSTTTSSSDSDSVATAEPTSTTADLPKPFDSNIGANFAAEECPVFIASFLANPEFQSCYPVSLLLESSQAFFQTLRSPFLTTALLDHSCAAPASCAPYLSSLAATLNSTCALDLSRSNPTATMALTGLLAYPSLRTATCLKSPTGSYCFADAITNSTSDEDAYVYYLGVGNELPSTTKMTCNKCLKDVVGVFGAAAANRTAPVAAVYAEGAAVVNGVCGSGWVNETMPNALTGAAGALGGSGITGVVVASLVGVMMLVM
;
A
#
# COMPACT_ATOMS: atom_id res chain seq x y z
N MET A 1 -43.50 65.16 15.30
CA MET A 1 -42.31 64.64 16.00
C MET A 1 -41.21 64.42 14.98
N PRO A 2 -40.01 64.98 15.17
CA PRO A 2 -39.04 65.14 14.08
C PRO A 2 -38.14 63.92 13.93
N THR A 3 -37.99 63.46 12.70
CA THR A 3 -36.98 62.49 12.24
C THR A 3 -35.62 63.16 12.15
N ARG A 4 -34.62 62.60 12.84
CA ARG A 4 -33.22 63.07 12.84
C ARG A 4 -32.38 62.17 11.94
N SER A 5 -31.54 62.80 11.12
CA SER A 5 -30.61 62.21 10.15
C SER A 5 -29.42 61.50 10.81
N ALA A 6 -28.89 60.47 10.13
CA ALA A 6 -27.54 59.95 10.37
C ALA A 6 -26.79 59.86 9.03
N LEU A 7 -25.52 60.28 9.09
CA LEU A 7 -24.65 60.65 7.99
C LEU A 7 -23.84 59.47 7.43
N LEU A 8 -23.66 59.54 6.12
CA LEU A 8 -22.58 59.03 5.24
C LEU A 8 -21.35 58.41 5.94
N SER A 9 -21.04 57.16 5.58
CA SER A 9 -19.72 56.56 5.73
C SER A 9 -19.24 56.03 4.38
N MET A 10 -18.13 56.59 3.88
CA MET A 10 -17.43 56.18 2.65
C MET A 10 -16.45 55.02 2.92
N PRO A 11 -16.09 54.21 1.90
CA PRO A 11 -15.15 53.11 2.04
C PRO A 11 -13.69 53.54 1.95
N SER A 12 -12.84 52.97 2.81
CA SER A 12 -11.38 53.13 2.80
C SER A 12 -10.69 52.23 1.74
N PRO A 13 -9.56 52.67 1.15
CA PRO A 13 -8.87 51.98 0.07
C PRO A 13 -7.84 50.92 0.52
N SER A 14 -7.63 49.94 -0.34
CA SER A 14 -6.70 48.80 -0.25
C SER A 14 -5.21 49.20 -0.16
N PRO A 15 -4.35 48.39 0.48
CA PRO A 15 -2.92 48.66 0.56
C PRO A 15 -2.13 48.19 -0.68
N VAL A 16 -1.14 49.00 -1.05
CA VAL A 16 -0.16 48.81 -2.14
C VAL A 16 0.94 47.80 -1.73
N PRO A 17 1.50 46.97 -2.64
CA PRO A 17 2.56 46.03 -2.31
C PRO A 17 3.93 46.71 -2.17
N LEU A 18 4.66 46.40 -1.09
CA LEU A 18 6.03 46.81 -0.85
C LEU A 18 7.04 45.95 -1.64
N ARG A 19 7.84 46.62 -2.46
CA ARG A 19 8.93 46.07 -3.28
C ARG A 19 10.12 45.66 -2.38
N ARG A 20 10.33 44.36 -2.16
CA ARG A 20 11.53 43.82 -1.48
C ARG A 20 12.78 44.09 -2.34
N ARG A 21 13.73 44.86 -1.81
CA ARG A 21 15.11 44.90 -2.33
C ARG A 21 15.89 43.75 -1.70
N SER A 22 16.33 42.78 -2.49
CA SER A 22 17.33 41.80 -2.06
C SER A 22 18.69 42.48 -1.95
N ALA A 23 19.26 42.52 -0.75
CA ALA A 23 20.63 42.93 -0.52
C ALA A 23 21.55 41.75 -0.86
N TYR A 24 22.41 41.91 -1.87
CA TYR A 24 23.49 40.98 -2.17
C TYR A 24 24.58 41.13 -1.10
N LEU A 25 24.86 40.06 -0.35
CA LEU A 25 26.03 39.96 0.53
C LEU A 25 27.28 39.58 -0.28
N PRO A 26 28.45 40.18 -0.02
CA PRO A 26 29.67 39.92 -0.80
C PRO A 26 30.23 38.51 -0.51
N ARG A 27 30.59 37.81 -1.60
CA ARG A 27 31.10 36.40 -1.66
C ARG A 27 32.27 36.04 -0.72
N SER A 28 32.94 37.03 -0.13
CA SER A 28 34.07 36.80 0.79
C SER A 28 33.62 36.28 2.16
N LEU A 29 32.45 36.70 2.65
CA LEU A 29 31.96 36.32 3.99
C LEU A 29 31.36 34.92 4.03
N THR A 30 30.77 34.44 2.93
CA THR A 30 30.24 33.07 2.83
C THR A 30 31.33 31.99 2.89
N SER A 31 32.55 32.31 2.42
CA SER A 31 33.67 31.37 2.43
C SER A 31 34.29 31.20 3.83
N LEU A 32 34.26 32.26 4.66
CA LEU A 32 34.75 32.20 6.04
C LEU A 32 33.82 31.40 6.97
N VAL A 33 32.51 31.48 6.74
CA VAL A 33 31.51 30.72 7.52
C VAL A 33 31.62 29.22 7.23
N LEU A 34 31.86 28.82 5.98
CA LEU A 34 32.07 27.41 5.61
C LEU A 34 33.36 26.82 6.22
N LEU A 35 34.44 27.60 6.28
CA LEU A 35 35.72 27.13 6.84
C LEU A 35 35.65 26.94 8.36
N ALA A 36 34.87 27.78 9.07
CA ALA A 36 34.64 27.64 10.50
C ALA A 36 33.82 26.37 10.85
N VAL A 37 32.85 25.99 10.02
CA VAL A 37 32.03 24.79 10.23
C VAL A 37 32.83 23.50 9.98
N CYS A 38 33.76 23.51 9.03
CA CYS A 38 34.63 22.36 8.78
C CYS A 38 35.64 22.10 9.91
N LEU A 39 36.14 23.14 10.59
CA LEU A 39 37.09 22.99 11.69
C LEU A 39 36.44 22.42 12.98
N THR A 40 35.13 22.56 13.16
CA THR A 40 34.42 21.96 14.30
C THR A 40 34.14 20.46 14.12
N PHE A 41 34.16 19.95 12.88
CA PHE A 41 33.85 18.54 12.60
C PHE A 41 35.04 17.59 12.76
N THR A 42 36.28 18.10 12.79
CA THR A 42 37.49 17.27 12.86
C THR A 42 37.99 17.00 14.29
N LEU A 43 37.39 17.62 15.32
CA LEU A 43 37.81 17.45 16.72
C LEU A 43 37.00 16.40 17.50
N ALA A 44 36.06 15.68 16.88
CA ALA A 44 35.26 14.63 17.53
C ALA A 44 35.76 13.20 17.29
N LEU A 45 36.89 12.99 16.61
CA LEU A 45 37.50 11.66 16.40
C LEU A 45 38.83 11.52 17.17
N ALA A 46 38.80 11.64 18.50
CA ALA A 46 39.90 11.18 19.35
C ALA A 46 39.45 11.00 20.81
N ALA A 47 38.64 9.98 21.10
CA ALA A 47 38.45 9.50 22.47
C ALA A 47 38.72 8.00 22.52
N ARG A 48 39.73 7.60 23.32
CA ARG A 48 40.09 6.20 23.62
C ARG A 48 38.95 5.50 24.39
N PRO A 49 38.72 4.19 24.19
CA PRO A 49 37.78 3.44 25.01
C PRO A 49 38.36 3.16 26.42
N PRO A 50 37.53 3.18 27.48
CA PRO A 50 37.92 2.78 28.83
C PRO A 50 37.90 1.25 29.01
N THR A 51 38.70 0.77 29.96
CA THR A 51 38.83 -0.64 30.34
C THR A 51 37.62 -1.13 31.15
N ILE A 52 37.07 -2.29 30.78
CA ILE A 52 35.93 -2.94 31.44
C ILE A 52 36.46 -3.87 32.56
N PRO A 53 35.99 -3.75 33.81
CA PRO A 53 36.23 -4.76 34.84
C PRO A 53 35.27 -5.95 34.69
N ASP A 54 35.82 -7.16 34.84
CA ASP A 54 35.07 -8.42 34.91
C ASP A 54 34.28 -8.49 36.22
N THR A 55 32.99 -8.17 36.19
CA THR A 55 31.97 -8.74 37.09
C THR A 55 30.57 -8.30 36.65
N LEU A 56 29.82 -9.22 36.03
CA LEU A 56 28.41 -9.05 35.67
C LEU A 56 27.52 -9.38 36.88
N VAL A 57 27.22 -8.37 37.69
CA VAL A 57 26.05 -8.37 38.58
C VAL A 57 25.28 -7.08 38.30
N PRO A 58 24.02 -7.13 37.82
CA PRO A 58 23.24 -5.92 37.61
C PRO A 58 22.91 -5.25 38.95
N PRO A 59 23.07 -3.92 39.10
CA PRO A 59 22.68 -3.22 40.31
C PRO A 59 21.16 -3.23 40.46
N ALA A 60 20.67 -3.63 41.64
CA ALA A 60 19.24 -3.69 41.97
C ALA A 60 18.51 -2.34 41.76
N ASP A 61 19.26 -1.24 41.80
CA ASP A 61 18.75 0.13 41.76
C ASP A 61 18.15 0.54 40.40
N LEU A 62 18.56 -0.12 39.31
CA LEU A 62 18.01 0.17 37.97
C LEU A 62 16.54 -0.29 37.84
N SER A 63 16.16 -1.37 38.52
CA SER A 63 14.81 -1.93 38.46
C SER A 63 13.77 -1.04 39.17
N ALA A 64 14.17 -0.36 40.24
CA ALA A 64 13.31 0.52 41.02
C ALA A 64 13.01 1.84 40.29
N GLY A 65 13.99 2.38 39.57
CA GLY A 65 13.81 3.61 38.77
C GLY A 65 12.81 3.42 37.64
N ILE A 66 12.91 2.30 36.92
CA ILE A 66 12.01 1.96 35.80
C ILE A 66 10.58 1.72 36.30
N ALA A 67 10.43 1.02 37.43
CA ALA A 67 9.11 0.78 38.03
C ALA A 67 8.41 2.07 38.50
N ALA A 68 9.17 3.05 39.02
CA ALA A 68 8.63 4.34 39.44
C ALA A 68 8.19 5.21 38.24
N GLU A 69 8.94 5.17 37.14
CA GLU A 69 8.59 5.92 35.93
C GLU A 69 7.34 5.35 35.24
N LEU A 70 7.23 4.02 35.17
CA LEU A 70 6.08 3.34 34.61
C LEU A 70 4.79 3.61 35.40
N ARG A 71 4.84 3.66 36.73
CA ARG A 71 3.69 4.06 37.57
C ARG A 71 3.26 5.50 37.33
N LYS A 72 4.20 6.40 37.07
CA LYS A 72 3.90 7.81 36.75
C LYS A 72 3.22 7.96 35.38
N LEU A 73 3.46 7.03 34.46
CA LEU A 73 2.80 6.99 33.15
C LEU A 73 1.41 6.34 33.22
N GLU A 74 1.22 5.37 34.12
CA GLU A 74 -0.08 4.78 34.45
C GLU A 74 -1.03 5.81 35.08
N GLU A 75 -0.55 6.60 36.05
CA GLU A 75 -1.35 7.65 36.70
C GLU A 75 -1.78 8.75 35.71
N LYS A 76 -1.02 8.95 34.63
CA LYS A 76 -1.35 9.88 33.55
C LYS A 76 -2.30 9.28 32.50
N GLY A 77 -2.68 8.01 32.62
CA GLY A 77 -3.55 7.31 31.67
C GLY A 77 -2.92 7.08 30.30
N ILE A 78 -1.59 7.20 30.19
CA ILE A 78 -0.85 7.05 28.93
C ILE A 78 -0.57 5.57 28.65
N VAL A 79 -0.38 4.77 29.71
CA VAL A 79 -0.08 3.34 29.61
C VAL A 79 -0.90 2.59 30.65
N LEU A 80 -1.49 1.45 30.28
CA LEU A 80 -2.11 0.51 31.22
C LEU A 80 -1.08 -0.56 31.58
N LEU A 81 -0.62 -0.61 32.83
CA LEU A 81 0.30 -1.65 33.30
C LEU A 81 -0.48 -2.93 33.62
N ASP A 82 -0.24 -4.00 32.86
CA ASP A 82 -0.78 -5.32 33.20
C ASP A 82 0.00 -5.89 34.39
N THR A 83 -0.64 -5.91 35.56
CA THR A 83 -0.07 -6.41 36.82
C THR A 83 -0.43 -7.88 37.09
N ARG A 84 -1.06 -8.57 36.13
CA ARG A 84 -1.42 -9.97 36.30
C ARG A 84 -0.16 -10.83 36.42
N PRO A 85 -0.09 -11.73 37.41
CA PRO A 85 1.03 -12.66 37.51
C PRO A 85 1.05 -13.55 36.25
N PRO A 86 2.24 -13.84 35.70
CA PRO A 86 2.34 -14.71 34.53
C PRO A 86 1.68 -16.05 34.82
N PRO A 87 0.96 -16.65 33.85
CA PRO A 87 0.38 -17.98 34.03
C PRO A 87 1.51 -18.95 34.39
N ARG A 88 1.29 -19.76 35.43
CA ARG A 88 2.28 -20.75 35.86
C ARG A 88 2.49 -21.72 34.70
N VAL A 89 3.69 -21.73 34.12
CA VAL A 89 4.12 -22.75 33.17
C VAL A 89 4.06 -24.09 33.89
N GLY A 90 3.11 -24.94 33.53
CA GLY A 90 3.10 -26.34 33.97
C GLY A 90 4.40 -27.00 33.52
N GLY A 91 5.01 -27.81 34.39
CA GLY A 91 6.34 -28.41 34.20
C GLY A 91 6.47 -29.46 33.09
N GLY A 92 5.83 -29.25 31.94
CA GLY A 92 5.85 -30.13 30.77
C GLY A 92 6.73 -29.64 29.62
N TRP A 93 7.46 -28.53 29.77
CA TRP A 93 8.43 -28.09 28.78
C TRP A 93 9.82 -28.66 29.11
N ASP A 94 9.92 -29.98 29.05
CA ASP A 94 11.20 -30.67 29.15
C ASP A 94 11.80 -30.83 27.75
N LEU A 95 12.70 -29.90 27.40
CA LEU A 95 13.42 -29.89 26.12
C LEU A 95 14.51 -30.98 26.04
N ALA A 96 14.52 -31.94 26.96
CA ALA A 96 15.43 -33.08 26.96
C ALA A 96 14.85 -34.35 26.29
N SER A 97 13.54 -34.37 25.97
CA SER A 97 12.87 -35.56 25.39
C SER A 97 12.69 -35.51 23.86
N TYR A 98 13.21 -34.49 23.16
CA TYR A 98 13.09 -34.38 21.70
C TYR A 98 14.33 -34.94 21.01
N SER A 99 14.26 -36.19 20.55
CA SER A 99 15.35 -36.88 19.82
C SER A 99 15.40 -36.55 18.31
N GLY A 100 14.91 -35.37 17.91
CA GLY A 100 14.90 -34.92 16.52
C GLY A 100 15.96 -33.85 16.29
N ASP A 101 16.95 -34.14 15.46
CA ASP A 101 17.94 -33.15 15.00
C ASP A 101 17.23 -31.96 14.34
N LEU A 102 17.53 -30.75 14.84
CA LEU A 102 17.04 -29.50 14.28
C LEU A 102 17.66 -29.27 12.89
N LEU A 103 16.91 -29.60 11.84
CA LEU A 103 17.23 -29.23 10.47
C LEU A 103 17.32 -27.70 10.33
N LYS A 104 18.55 -27.18 10.27
CA LYS A 104 18.84 -25.84 9.75
C LYS A 104 18.32 -25.76 8.31
N ARG A 105 17.25 -24.98 8.10
CA ARG A 105 16.67 -24.71 6.78
C ARG A 105 17.59 -23.79 5.99
N GLY A 106 18.67 -24.36 5.45
CA GLY A 106 19.53 -23.75 4.44
C GLY A 106 19.22 -24.36 3.07
N PHE A 107 19.07 -23.49 2.07
CA PHE A 107 19.38 -23.72 0.66
C PHE A 107 18.81 -25.02 0.04
N VAL A 108 17.63 -24.93 -0.60
CA VAL A 108 17.17 -25.97 -1.51
C VAL A 108 18.00 -25.86 -2.79
N ASP A 109 19.02 -26.71 -2.87
CA ASP A 109 19.71 -27.01 -4.12
C ASP A 109 18.82 -27.90 -5.00
N LEU A 110 18.88 -27.65 -6.31
CA LEU A 110 18.06 -28.25 -7.35
C LEU A 110 18.38 -29.75 -7.48
N VAL A 111 17.47 -30.61 -7.01
CA VAL A 111 17.55 -32.05 -7.31
C VAL A 111 17.00 -32.28 -8.72
N LEU A 112 17.93 -32.40 -9.67
CA LEU A 112 17.73 -33.02 -10.97
C LEU A 112 17.29 -34.48 -10.79
N ARG A 113 16.10 -34.78 -11.31
CA ARG A 113 15.50 -36.11 -11.40
C ARG A 113 16.32 -36.96 -12.37
N LYS A 114 16.86 -38.07 -11.86
CA LYS A 114 17.58 -39.10 -12.62
C LYS A 114 16.57 -40.13 -13.11
N GLU A 115 16.56 -40.35 -14.43
CA GLU A 115 16.01 -41.55 -15.07
C GLU A 115 17.21 -42.35 -15.56
N ASP A 116 17.26 -43.64 -15.21
CA ASP A 116 18.25 -44.60 -15.64
C ASP A 116 17.81 -45.21 -16.99
N GLU A 117 18.70 -45.30 -17.98
CA GLU A 117 19.32 -46.56 -18.45
C GLU A 117 20.14 -46.37 -19.76
N ASP A 118 21.31 -47.02 -19.73
CA ASP A 118 22.15 -47.60 -20.80
C ASP A 118 23.21 -46.84 -21.64
N GLU A 119 24.38 -47.53 -21.66
CA GLU A 119 25.44 -47.61 -22.67
C GLU A 119 26.70 -46.68 -22.58
N SER A 120 27.68 -47.19 -21.82
CA SER A 120 29.10 -47.45 -22.20
C SER A 120 30.14 -46.34 -22.52
N THR A 121 31.34 -46.62 -22.00
CA THR A 121 32.72 -46.20 -22.37
C THR A 121 33.37 -44.89 -21.86
N THR A 122 34.16 -45.06 -20.79
CA THR A 122 35.59 -44.70 -20.61
C THR A 122 36.15 -43.37 -21.18
N THR A 123 36.72 -42.51 -20.31
CA THR A 123 38.18 -42.33 -20.05
C THR A 123 38.54 -40.91 -19.55
N THR A 124 39.40 -40.85 -18.52
CA THR A 124 40.36 -39.77 -18.14
C THR A 124 39.92 -38.38 -17.65
N ALA A 125 40.32 -38.10 -16.39
CA ALA A 125 40.58 -36.77 -15.82
C ALA A 125 41.83 -36.10 -16.45
N PRO A 126 42.08 -34.79 -16.26
CA PRO A 126 42.68 -34.30 -15.01
C PRO A 126 42.26 -32.90 -14.49
N SER A 127 42.36 -32.78 -13.17
CA SER A 127 42.56 -31.63 -12.26
C SER A 127 42.63 -30.18 -12.76
N LYS A 128 42.00 -29.26 -12.00
CA LYS A 128 42.64 -28.07 -11.40
C LYS A 128 41.79 -27.42 -10.28
N THR A 129 42.29 -27.58 -9.06
CA THR A 129 42.35 -26.68 -7.89
C THR A 129 41.55 -25.36 -7.88
N SER A 130 40.71 -25.16 -6.86
CA SER A 130 40.72 -23.95 -6.03
C SER A 130 40.12 -24.16 -4.64
N THR A 131 40.71 -23.41 -3.70
CA THR A 131 40.83 -23.61 -2.26
C THR A 131 39.56 -23.23 -1.49
N LYS A 132 39.23 -24.06 -0.50
CA LYS A 132 38.21 -23.82 0.54
C LYS A 132 38.85 -23.04 1.69
N SER A 133 38.20 -21.99 2.17
CA SER A 133 38.39 -21.51 3.54
C SER A 133 37.07 -21.02 4.12
N SER A 134 36.75 -21.68 5.23
CA SER A 134 35.62 -21.49 6.14
C SER A 134 35.89 -20.33 7.09
N THR A 135 34.87 -19.52 7.38
CA THR A 135 34.78 -18.85 8.68
C THR A 135 33.31 -18.69 9.07
N THR A 136 32.97 -19.31 10.20
CA THR A 136 31.66 -19.37 10.83
C THR A 136 31.50 -18.25 11.86
N THR A 137 30.26 -17.77 12.02
CA THR A 137 29.60 -17.27 13.26
C THR A 137 30.15 -15.94 13.83
N SER A 138 29.37 -14.95 14.28
CA SER A 138 28.06 -14.98 14.96
C SER A 138 27.43 -13.58 14.90
N SER A 139 26.09 -13.49 14.89
CA SER A 139 25.35 -12.25 15.12
C SER A 139 24.27 -12.52 16.16
N SER A 140 24.54 -12.05 17.37
CA SER A 140 23.65 -11.83 18.52
C SER A 140 24.01 -10.40 18.95
N ASP A 141 23.16 -9.46 19.32
CA ASP A 141 21.80 -9.38 19.87
C ASP A 141 21.24 -8.01 19.35
N SER A 142 20.07 -7.46 19.64
CA SER A 142 19.25 -7.51 20.84
C SER A 142 17.89 -6.89 20.52
N ASP A 143 16.82 -7.49 21.04
CA ASP A 143 15.49 -6.89 21.14
C ASP A 143 15.54 -5.64 22.03
N SER A 144 15.18 -4.51 21.44
CA SER A 144 14.83 -3.28 22.14
C SER A 144 13.31 -3.18 22.22
N VAL A 145 12.78 -2.98 23.42
CA VAL A 145 11.39 -2.56 23.60
C VAL A 145 11.30 -1.12 23.14
N ALA A 146 10.76 -0.90 21.95
CA ALA A 146 10.54 0.41 21.37
C ALA A 146 9.50 1.17 22.21
N THR A 147 9.94 2.21 22.91
CA THR A 147 9.06 3.35 23.18
C THR A 147 8.56 3.83 21.82
N ALA A 148 7.24 3.93 21.62
CA ALA A 148 6.69 4.63 20.47
C ALA A 148 7.05 6.12 20.59
N GLU A 149 8.24 6.48 20.11
CA GLU A 149 8.51 7.82 19.62
C GLU A 149 7.38 8.13 18.61
N PRO A 150 6.82 9.35 18.56
CA PRO A 150 5.94 9.70 17.45
C PRO A 150 6.78 9.52 16.18
N THR A 151 6.63 8.37 15.52
CA THR A 151 7.31 8.07 14.28
C THR A 151 6.89 9.19 13.34
N SER A 152 7.80 10.13 13.12
CA SER A 152 7.73 11.01 11.97
C SER A 152 7.49 10.08 10.80
N THR A 153 6.31 10.23 10.19
CA THR A 153 5.78 9.40 9.12
C THR A 153 6.65 9.59 7.87
N THR A 154 7.87 9.08 7.93
CA THR A 154 8.89 9.10 6.89
C THR A 154 9.25 7.66 6.50
N ALA A 155 8.34 6.71 6.74
CA ALA A 155 8.37 5.48 5.95
C ALA A 155 7.94 5.87 4.54
N ASP A 156 8.83 5.69 3.57
CA ASP A 156 8.52 5.97 2.17
C ASP A 156 7.26 5.21 1.77
N LEU A 157 6.26 5.93 1.25
CA LEU A 157 5.02 5.32 0.78
C LEU A 157 5.36 4.32 -0.34
N PRO A 158 4.77 3.11 -0.32
CA PRO A 158 5.01 2.13 -1.36
C PRO A 158 4.54 2.66 -2.71
N LYS A 159 5.25 2.25 -3.76
CA LYS A 159 5.00 2.68 -5.13
C LYS A 159 4.64 1.46 -5.99
N PRO A 160 3.75 1.62 -6.98
CA PRO A 160 3.53 0.56 -7.95
C PRO A 160 4.82 0.17 -8.66
N PHE A 161 4.98 -1.12 -8.96
CA PHE A 161 6.16 -1.69 -9.62
C PHE A 161 7.50 -1.39 -8.92
N ASP A 162 7.51 -1.39 -7.59
CA ASP A 162 8.72 -1.16 -6.78
C ASP A 162 9.79 -2.25 -6.93
N SER A 163 9.41 -3.46 -7.34
CA SER A 163 10.30 -4.60 -7.49
C SER A 163 10.83 -4.82 -8.92
N ASN A 164 11.03 -3.73 -9.67
CA ASN A 164 11.37 -3.68 -11.10
C ASN A 164 10.17 -3.97 -12.02
N ILE A 165 10.07 -3.25 -13.14
CA ILE A 165 8.97 -3.30 -14.13
C ILE A 165 8.98 -4.60 -14.99
N GLY A 166 9.82 -5.57 -14.65
CA GLY A 166 10.01 -6.79 -15.43
C GLY A 166 10.77 -6.54 -16.73
N ALA A 167 11.13 -7.64 -17.40
CA ALA A 167 11.74 -7.63 -18.74
C ALA A 167 10.82 -8.39 -19.72
N ASN A 168 11.15 -8.40 -21.01
CA ASN A 168 10.43 -9.10 -22.09
C ASN A 168 9.20 -8.37 -22.65
N PHE A 169 9.32 -7.06 -22.87
CA PHE A 169 8.37 -6.33 -23.70
C PHE A 169 8.62 -6.61 -25.18
N ALA A 170 7.54 -6.79 -25.94
CA ALA A 170 7.52 -6.95 -27.38
C ALA A 170 7.63 -5.61 -28.10
N ALA A 171 7.09 -4.54 -27.52
CA ALA A 171 7.24 -3.18 -28.01
C ALA A 171 8.04 -2.33 -27.01
N GLU A 172 9.01 -1.56 -27.50
CA GLU A 172 9.82 -0.67 -26.67
C GLU A 172 9.00 0.50 -26.08
N GLU A 173 7.93 0.90 -26.76
CA GLU A 173 7.06 2.00 -26.35
C GLU A 173 6.26 1.70 -25.06
N CYS A 174 5.93 0.42 -24.82
CA CYS A 174 5.14 0.02 -23.67
C CYS A 174 5.83 0.28 -22.31
N PRO A 175 7.05 -0.23 -22.05
CA PRO A 175 7.75 0.04 -20.80
C PRO A 175 8.11 1.52 -20.62
N VAL A 176 8.37 2.24 -21.71
CA VAL A 176 8.61 3.70 -21.69
C VAL A 176 7.35 4.44 -21.23
N PHE A 177 6.19 4.08 -21.79
CA PHE A 177 4.92 4.67 -21.37
C PHE A 177 4.62 4.37 -19.91
N ILE A 178 4.82 3.12 -19.45
CA ILE A 178 4.62 2.73 -18.05
C ILE A 178 5.52 3.55 -17.12
N ALA A 179 6.82 3.63 -17.42
CA ALA A 179 7.75 4.45 -16.64
C ALA A 179 7.34 5.93 -16.62
N SER A 180 6.83 6.46 -17.74
CA SER A 180 6.45 7.87 -17.86
C SER A 180 5.30 8.28 -16.93
N PHE A 181 4.23 7.47 -16.86
CA PHE A 181 3.11 7.83 -15.99
C PHE A 181 3.44 7.56 -14.52
N LEU A 182 4.26 6.54 -14.20
CA LEU A 182 4.71 6.29 -12.82
C LEU A 182 5.56 7.44 -12.26
N ALA A 183 6.32 8.11 -13.12
CA ALA A 183 7.10 9.29 -12.76
C ALA A 183 6.27 10.59 -12.70
N ASN A 184 5.03 10.57 -13.22
CA ASN A 184 4.20 11.77 -13.29
C ASN A 184 3.65 12.16 -11.91
N PRO A 185 3.82 13.42 -11.45
CA PRO A 185 3.33 13.85 -10.14
C PRO A 185 1.80 13.80 -10.01
N GLU A 186 1.06 14.02 -11.09
CA GLU A 186 -0.41 13.89 -11.10
C GLU A 186 -0.82 12.43 -10.82
N PHE A 187 -0.12 11.46 -11.42
CA PHE A 187 -0.32 10.05 -11.13
C PHE A 187 0.03 9.70 -9.68
N GLN A 188 1.15 10.20 -9.17
CA GLN A 188 1.58 9.96 -7.78
C GLN A 188 0.58 10.54 -6.76
N SER A 189 -0.09 11.66 -7.08
CA SER A 189 -1.13 12.25 -6.25
C SER A 189 -2.40 11.40 -6.16
N CYS A 190 -2.67 10.56 -7.17
CA CYS A 190 -3.83 9.69 -7.21
C CYS A 190 -3.67 8.41 -6.38
N TYR A 191 -2.42 8.06 -6.06
CA TYR A 191 -2.01 6.96 -5.20
C TYR A 191 -2.92 5.71 -5.32
N PRO A 192 -2.90 5.04 -6.49
CA PRO A 192 -3.85 3.99 -6.81
C PRO A 192 -3.54 2.68 -6.07
N VAL A 193 -4.32 2.38 -5.03
CA VAL A 193 -4.23 1.11 -4.29
C VAL A 193 -4.45 -0.11 -5.20
N SER A 194 -5.20 0.05 -6.29
CA SER A 194 -5.37 -1.00 -7.30
C SER A 194 -4.05 -1.45 -7.92
N LEU A 195 -3.17 -0.53 -8.32
CA LEU A 195 -1.86 -0.90 -8.85
C LEU A 195 -0.90 -1.39 -7.76
N LEU A 196 -1.02 -0.87 -6.54
CA LEU A 196 -0.21 -1.36 -5.40
C LEU A 196 -0.54 -2.83 -5.10
N LEU A 197 -1.83 -3.18 -5.13
CA LEU A 197 -2.31 -4.54 -4.88
C LEU A 197 -1.77 -5.55 -5.90
N GLU A 198 -1.52 -5.15 -7.14
CA GLU A 198 -0.99 -6.06 -8.17
C GLU A 198 0.55 -6.08 -8.24
N SER A 199 1.23 -4.96 -7.93
CA SER A 199 2.61 -4.77 -8.37
C SER A 199 3.61 -4.32 -7.31
N SER A 200 3.19 -4.04 -6.07
CA SER A 200 4.08 -3.47 -5.05
C SER A 200 4.41 -4.46 -3.93
N GLN A 201 5.68 -4.81 -3.80
CA GLN A 201 6.18 -5.60 -2.67
C GLN A 201 6.19 -4.80 -1.37
N ALA A 202 6.55 -3.51 -1.42
CA ALA A 202 6.56 -2.64 -0.25
C ALA A 202 5.13 -2.41 0.28
N PHE A 203 4.11 -2.45 -0.59
CA PHE A 203 2.72 -2.45 -0.17
C PHE A 203 2.42 -3.65 0.73
N PHE A 204 2.76 -4.87 0.30
CA PHE A 204 2.56 -6.08 1.12
C PHE A 204 3.36 -6.08 2.43
N GLN A 205 4.52 -5.40 2.48
CA GLN A 205 5.21 -5.18 3.76
C GLN A 205 4.46 -4.17 4.65
N THR A 206 3.92 -3.11 4.06
CA THR A 206 3.10 -2.10 4.75
C THR A 206 1.86 -2.73 5.38
N LEU A 207 1.23 -3.69 4.69
CA LEU A 207 0.04 -4.41 5.16
C LEU A 207 0.26 -5.19 6.46
N ARG A 208 1.50 -5.49 6.84
CA ARG A 208 1.82 -6.17 8.11
C ARG A 208 1.68 -5.27 9.34
N SER A 209 1.48 -3.97 9.15
CA SER A 209 1.28 -3.00 10.23
C SER A 209 -0.08 -2.31 10.06
N PRO A 210 -0.99 -2.43 11.05
CA PRO A 210 -2.27 -1.73 11.00
C PRO A 210 -2.11 -0.21 10.92
N PHE A 211 -1.10 0.33 11.63
CA PHE A 211 -0.81 1.75 11.63
C PHE A 211 -0.32 2.24 10.25
N LEU A 212 0.63 1.54 9.63
CA LEU A 212 1.11 1.93 8.30
C LEU A 212 0.03 1.73 7.22
N THR A 213 -0.77 0.67 7.35
CA THR A 213 -1.90 0.42 6.45
C THR A 213 -2.93 1.54 6.50
N THR A 214 -3.30 1.99 7.70
CA THR A 214 -4.25 3.10 7.87
C THR A 214 -3.69 4.41 7.32
N ALA A 215 -2.42 4.74 7.61
CA ALA A 215 -1.77 5.93 7.04
C ALA A 215 -1.68 5.90 5.50
N LEU A 216 -1.42 4.72 4.93
CA LEU A 216 -1.43 4.52 3.48
C LEU A 216 -2.82 4.74 2.88
N LEU A 217 -3.85 4.19 3.53
CA LEU A 217 -5.24 4.35 3.09
C LEU A 217 -5.70 5.80 3.22
N ASP A 218 -5.30 6.53 4.27
CA ASP A 218 -5.60 7.97 4.39
C ASP A 218 -5.06 8.76 3.19
N HIS A 219 -3.86 8.41 2.70
CA HIS A 219 -3.30 9.03 1.50
C HIS A 219 -4.06 8.66 0.23
N SER A 220 -4.41 7.38 0.03
CA SER A 220 -5.19 6.95 -1.15
C SER A 220 -6.60 7.53 -1.16
N CYS A 221 -7.27 7.57 -0.01
CA CYS A 221 -8.64 8.03 0.12
C CYS A 221 -8.75 9.55 -0.01
N ALA A 222 -7.70 10.31 0.31
CA ALA A 222 -7.63 11.76 0.14
C ALA A 222 -7.39 12.21 -1.32
N ALA A 223 -7.16 11.29 -2.26
CA ALA A 223 -6.88 11.66 -3.65
C ALA A 223 -8.03 12.50 -4.29
N PRO A 224 -7.75 13.38 -5.25
CA PRO A 224 -8.79 14.19 -5.87
C PRO A 224 -9.77 13.35 -6.70
N ALA A 225 -10.99 13.86 -6.93
CA ALA A 225 -12.00 13.20 -7.75
C ALA A 225 -11.60 13.10 -9.24
N SER A 226 -10.67 13.96 -9.69
CA SER A 226 -10.12 13.94 -11.05
C SER A 226 -9.28 12.68 -11.36
N CYS A 227 -8.87 11.93 -10.35
CA CYS A 227 -8.03 10.76 -10.54
C CYS A 227 -8.73 9.62 -11.28
N ALA A 228 -10.02 9.39 -11.06
CA ALA A 228 -10.74 8.33 -11.75
C ALA A 228 -10.76 8.53 -13.28
N PRO A 229 -11.19 9.70 -13.83
CA PRO A 229 -11.13 9.92 -15.27
C PRO A 229 -9.68 10.00 -15.80
N TYR A 230 -8.73 10.56 -15.04
CA TYR A 230 -7.33 10.60 -15.42
C TYR A 230 -6.73 9.19 -15.60
N LEU A 231 -6.87 8.31 -14.60
CA LEU A 231 -6.36 6.94 -14.67
C LEU A 231 -7.09 6.11 -15.74
N SER A 232 -8.39 6.36 -15.97
CA SER A 232 -9.11 5.75 -17.08
C SER A 232 -8.57 6.19 -18.45
N SER A 233 -8.14 7.44 -18.59
CA SER A 233 -7.50 7.92 -19.83
C SER A 233 -6.12 7.29 -20.05
N LEU A 234 -5.33 7.13 -18.98
CA LEU A 234 -4.06 6.40 -19.03
C LEU A 234 -4.28 4.95 -19.42
N ALA A 235 -5.32 4.28 -18.91
CA ALA A 235 -5.67 2.91 -19.29
C ALA A 235 -5.97 2.80 -20.79
N ALA A 236 -6.71 3.77 -21.36
CA ALA A 236 -7.01 3.79 -22.78
C ALA A 236 -5.73 3.95 -23.63
N THR A 237 -4.84 4.87 -23.25
CA THR A 237 -3.54 5.05 -23.92
C THR A 237 -2.67 3.80 -23.78
N LEU A 238 -2.60 3.20 -22.58
CA LEU A 238 -1.86 1.97 -22.34
C LEU A 238 -2.35 0.85 -23.24
N ASN A 239 -3.66 0.65 -23.36
CA ASN A 239 -4.25 -0.38 -24.19
C ASN A 239 -3.83 -0.25 -25.67
N SER A 240 -3.74 0.98 -26.19
CA SER A 240 -3.24 1.21 -27.54
C SER A 240 -1.72 1.08 -27.68
N THR A 241 -0.94 1.63 -26.75
CA THR A 241 0.53 1.66 -26.82
C THR A 241 1.14 0.28 -26.56
N CYS A 242 0.56 -0.48 -25.64
CA CYS A 242 0.99 -1.82 -25.24
C CYS A 242 0.20 -2.92 -25.95
N ALA A 243 -0.52 -2.65 -27.05
CA ALA A 243 -1.41 -3.62 -27.68
C ALA A 243 -0.71 -4.95 -28.03
N LEU A 244 0.54 -4.89 -28.51
CA LEU A 244 1.33 -6.08 -28.82
C LEU A 244 1.70 -6.87 -27.55
N ASP A 245 2.10 -6.17 -26.49
CA ASP A 245 2.44 -6.77 -25.19
C ASP A 245 1.22 -7.41 -24.51
N LEU A 246 0.07 -6.74 -24.56
CA LEU A 246 -1.20 -7.25 -24.06
C LEU A 246 -1.65 -8.48 -24.84
N SER A 247 -1.49 -8.49 -26.17
CA SER A 247 -1.81 -9.67 -27.00
C SER A 247 -0.93 -10.89 -26.71
N ARG A 248 0.26 -10.67 -26.15
CA ARG A 248 1.20 -11.70 -25.71
C ARG A 248 1.10 -12.01 -24.22
N SER A 249 0.09 -11.48 -23.54
CA SER A 249 -0.12 -11.64 -22.11
C SER A 249 1.11 -11.24 -21.28
N ASN A 250 1.81 -10.17 -21.67
CA ASN A 250 2.92 -9.64 -20.88
C ASN A 250 2.39 -9.25 -19.48
N PRO A 251 2.94 -9.84 -18.40
CA PRO A 251 2.36 -9.70 -17.07
C PRO A 251 2.39 -8.25 -16.58
N THR A 252 3.46 -7.49 -16.86
CA THR A 252 3.55 -6.09 -16.44
C THR A 252 2.55 -5.21 -17.17
N ALA A 253 2.41 -5.37 -18.49
CA ALA A 253 1.42 -4.62 -19.27
C ALA A 253 -0.01 -4.94 -18.81
N THR A 254 -0.31 -6.22 -18.57
CA THR A 254 -1.61 -6.67 -18.07
C THR A 254 -1.90 -6.07 -16.69
N MET A 255 -1.00 -6.23 -15.71
CA MET A 255 -1.16 -5.67 -14.35
C MET A 255 -1.31 -4.14 -14.36
N ALA A 256 -0.58 -3.45 -15.24
CA ALA A 256 -0.72 -2.00 -15.37
C ALA A 256 -2.11 -1.62 -15.92
N LEU A 257 -2.61 -2.34 -16.93
CA LEU A 257 -3.94 -2.09 -17.48
C LEU A 257 -5.05 -2.40 -16.49
N THR A 258 -5.04 -3.59 -15.87
CA THR A 258 -6.03 -4.04 -14.89
C THR A 258 -6.06 -3.12 -13.69
N GLY A 259 -4.89 -2.75 -13.15
CA GLY A 259 -4.79 -1.87 -12.00
C GLY A 259 -5.33 -0.47 -12.28
N LEU A 260 -5.10 0.08 -13.49
CA LEU A 260 -5.66 1.39 -13.88
C LEU A 260 -7.18 1.32 -14.02
N LEU A 261 -7.72 0.26 -14.64
CA LEU A 261 -9.16 0.08 -14.82
C LEU A 261 -9.89 -0.23 -13.50
N ALA A 262 -9.23 -0.91 -12.58
CA ALA A 262 -9.78 -1.28 -11.28
C ALA A 262 -9.77 -0.15 -10.25
N TYR A 263 -9.08 0.97 -10.52
CA TYR A 263 -8.94 2.07 -9.57
C TYR A 263 -10.27 2.58 -8.98
N PRO A 264 -11.33 2.86 -9.76
CA PRO A 264 -12.55 3.45 -9.21
C PRO A 264 -13.24 2.55 -8.18
N SER A 265 -13.34 1.25 -8.49
CA SER A 265 -13.99 0.28 -7.61
C SER A 265 -13.13 -0.04 -6.40
N LEU A 266 -11.83 -0.24 -6.58
CA LEU A 266 -10.92 -0.56 -5.47
C LEU A 266 -10.73 0.59 -4.52
N ARG A 267 -10.56 1.81 -5.03
CA ARG A 267 -10.51 2.99 -4.17
C ARG A 267 -11.78 3.10 -3.33
N THR A 268 -12.95 2.90 -3.93
CA THR A 268 -14.21 2.95 -3.19
C THR A 268 -14.25 1.86 -2.12
N ALA A 269 -13.89 0.62 -2.46
CA ALA A 269 -13.91 -0.52 -1.56
C ALA A 269 -12.92 -0.36 -0.39
N THR A 270 -11.68 0.04 -0.65
CA THR A 270 -10.64 0.16 0.38
C THR A 270 -10.83 1.37 1.28
N CYS A 271 -11.54 2.41 0.81
CA CYS A 271 -11.91 3.58 1.61
C CYS A 271 -13.19 3.39 2.44
N LEU A 272 -13.87 2.25 2.35
CA LEU A 272 -15.00 1.93 3.23
C LEU A 272 -14.52 1.89 4.68
N LYS A 273 -15.32 2.46 5.58
CA LYS A 273 -15.08 2.43 7.02
C LYS A 273 -16.11 1.59 7.74
N SER A 274 -15.64 0.88 8.75
CA SER A 274 -16.48 0.14 9.69
C SER A 274 -17.25 1.12 10.60
N PRO A 275 -18.27 0.65 11.34
CA PRO A 275 -18.97 1.48 12.32
C PRO A 275 -18.09 2.07 13.43
N THR A 276 -16.93 1.45 13.70
CA THR A 276 -15.95 1.94 14.67
C THR A 276 -14.98 2.97 14.08
N GLY A 277 -15.07 3.25 12.77
CA GLY A 277 -14.28 4.26 12.08
C GLY A 277 -12.94 3.76 11.51
N SER A 278 -12.60 2.47 11.71
CA SER A 278 -11.47 1.81 11.05
C SER A 278 -11.78 1.54 9.58
N TYR A 279 -10.74 1.45 8.73
CA TYR A 279 -10.94 1.04 7.34
C TYR A 279 -11.27 -0.44 7.27
N CYS A 280 -12.32 -0.80 6.52
CA CYS A 280 -12.72 -2.18 6.29
C CYS A 280 -11.59 -3.05 5.70
N PHE A 281 -10.72 -2.45 4.88
CA PHE A 281 -9.56 -3.14 4.31
C PHE A 281 -8.47 -3.41 5.36
N ALA A 282 -8.22 -2.44 6.25
CA ALA A 282 -7.27 -2.62 7.35
C ALA A 282 -7.76 -3.69 8.33
N ASP A 283 -9.05 -3.69 8.67
CA ASP A 283 -9.66 -4.71 9.53
C ASP A 283 -9.56 -6.10 8.88
N ALA A 284 -9.82 -6.22 7.58
CA ALA A 284 -9.73 -7.49 6.85
C ALA A 284 -8.31 -8.07 6.85
N ILE A 285 -7.29 -7.23 6.64
CA ILE A 285 -5.89 -7.67 6.58
C ILE A 285 -5.33 -8.01 7.96
N THR A 286 -5.81 -7.33 9.00
CA THR A 286 -5.30 -7.51 10.37
C THR A 286 -6.11 -8.53 11.17
N ASN A 287 -7.13 -9.13 10.55
CA ASN A 287 -7.94 -10.16 11.18
C ASN A 287 -7.13 -11.47 11.33
N SER A 288 -6.58 -11.69 12.52
CA SER A 288 -5.85 -12.92 12.85
C SER A 288 -6.71 -14.18 12.88
N THR A 289 -8.04 -14.06 12.82
CA THR A 289 -8.98 -15.18 12.86
C THR A 289 -9.37 -15.67 11.46
N SER A 290 -9.20 -14.82 10.44
CA SER A 290 -9.51 -15.14 9.04
C SER A 290 -8.54 -14.37 8.14
N ASP A 291 -7.42 -15.00 7.80
CA ASP A 291 -6.36 -14.45 6.95
C ASP A 291 -6.80 -14.25 5.48
N GLU A 292 -7.94 -14.84 5.12
CA GLU A 292 -8.52 -14.77 3.79
C GLU A 292 -9.59 -13.66 3.66
N ASP A 293 -9.89 -12.89 4.71
CA ASP A 293 -10.85 -11.76 4.67
C ASP A 293 -10.49 -10.71 3.62
N ALA A 294 -9.18 -10.55 3.34
CA ALA A 294 -8.68 -9.62 2.33
C ALA A 294 -8.86 -10.11 0.88
N TYR A 295 -9.16 -11.40 0.67
CA TYR A 295 -9.21 -11.99 -0.68
C TYR A 295 -10.30 -11.38 -1.54
N VAL A 296 -11.41 -10.94 -0.93
CA VAL A 296 -12.52 -10.28 -1.63
C VAL A 296 -12.06 -9.04 -2.40
N TYR A 297 -11.03 -8.33 -1.95
CA TYR A 297 -10.53 -7.12 -2.63
C TYR A 297 -9.85 -7.45 -3.96
N TYR A 298 -9.34 -8.67 -4.15
CA TYR A 298 -8.74 -9.05 -5.44
C TYR A 298 -9.78 -9.25 -6.55
N LEU A 299 -11.07 -9.37 -6.22
CA LEU A 299 -12.14 -9.28 -7.22
C LEU A 299 -12.06 -7.97 -8.01
N GLY A 300 -11.66 -6.88 -7.36
CA GLY A 300 -11.53 -5.57 -8.00
C GLY A 300 -10.59 -5.56 -9.20
N VAL A 301 -9.49 -6.32 -9.13
CA VAL A 301 -8.51 -6.49 -10.23
C VAL A 301 -8.83 -7.66 -11.16
N GLY A 302 -9.96 -8.34 -10.95
CA GLY A 302 -10.43 -9.42 -11.82
C GLY A 302 -9.90 -10.81 -11.44
N ASN A 303 -9.35 -10.99 -10.23
CA ASN A 303 -9.01 -12.31 -9.74
C ASN A 303 -10.24 -13.01 -9.18
N GLU A 304 -10.40 -14.28 -9.52
CA GLU A 304 -11.47 -15.12 -8.96
C GLU A 304 -11.26 -15.37 -7.47
N LEU A 305 -12.37 -15.46 -6.74
CA LEU A 305 -12.33 -15.82 -5.32
C LEU A 305 -12.27 -17.36 -5.22
N PRO A 306 -11.28 -17.94 -4.50
CA PRO A 306 -11.23 -19.37 -4.30
C PRO A 306 -12.51 -19.88 -3.62
N SER A 307 -13.06 -20.99 -4.12
CA SER A 307 -14.31 -21.55 -3.56
C SER A 307 -14.18 -22.03 -2.11
N THR A 308 -12.95 -22.21 -1.63
CA THR A 308 -12.64 -22.61 -0.25
C THR A 308 -12.44 -21.44 0.70
N THR A 309 -12.53 -20.20 0.21
CA THR A 309 -12.27 -19.00 1.01
C THR A 309 -13.13 -18.94 2.26
N LYS A 310 -12.50 -18.71 3.41
CA LYS A 310 -13.10 -18.38 4.68
C LYS A 310 -13.13 -16.88 4.81
N MET A 311 -14.28 -16.34 5.18
CA MET A 311 -14.40 -14.90 5.39
C MET A 311 -15.35 -14.60 6.55
N THR A 312 -15.08 -13.51 7.23
CA THR A 312 -15.93 -13.00 8.30
C THR A 312 -17.15 -12.30 7.70
N CYS A 313 -18.33 -12.87 7.92
CA CYS A 313 -19.59 -12.32 7.41
C CYS A 313 -20.04 -11.10 8.22
N ASN A 314 -19.56 -9.92 7.82
CA ASN A 314 -19.85 -8.65 8.48
C ASN A 314 -20.34 -7.58 7.48
N LYS A 315 -20.64 -6.37 7.99
CA LYS A 315 -21.11 -5.24 7.17
C LYS A 315 -20.07 -4.79 6.15
N CYS A 316 -18.78 -4.77 6.52
CA CYS A 316 -17.69 -4.40 5.62
C CYS A 316 -17.65 -5.31 4.39
N LEU A 317 -17.70 -6.64 4.58
CA LEU A 317 -17.74 -7.59 3.48
C LEU A 317 -18.94 -7.32 2.55
N LYS A 318 -20.14 -7.13 3.14
CA LYS A 318 -21.35 -6.87 2.36
C LYS A 318 -21.24 -5.59 1.53
N ASP A 319 -20.64 -4.54 2.08
CA ASP A 319 -20.45 -3.26 1.39
C ASP A 319 -19.39 -3.35 0.28
N VAL A 320 -18.27 -4.04 0.53
CA VAL A 320 -17.23 -4.27 -0.47
C VAL A 320 -17.78 -5.02 -1.67
N VAL A 321 -18.51 -6.12 -1.42
CA VAL A 321 -19.16 -6.87 -2.50
C VAL A 321 -20.21 -6.02 -3.20
N GLY A 322 -20.96 -5.17 -2.47
CA GLY A 322 -21.89 -4.21 -3.07
C GLY A 322 -21.22 -3.20 -4.00
N VAL A 323 -20.04 -2.68 -3.63
CA VAL A 323 -19.22 -1.79 -4.48
C VAL A 323 -18.80 -2.51 -5.75
N PHE A 324 -18.31 -3.74 -5.64
CA PHE A 324 -17.92 -4.54 -6.80
C PHE A 324 -19.11 -4.92 -7.68
N GLY A 325 -20.26 -5.21 -7.10
CA GLY A 325 -21.50 -5.47 -7.84
C GLY A 325 -21.96 -4.26 -8.63
N ALA A 326 -21.89 -3.06 -8.06
CA ALA A 326 -22.18 -1.82 -8.79
C ALA A 326 -21.15 -1.58 -9.91
N ALA A 327 -19.86 -1.79 -9.63
CA ALA A 327 -18.79 -1.62 -10.62
C ALA A 327 -18.88 -2.60 -11.79
N ALA A 328 -19.42 -3.80 -11.57
CA ALA A 328 -19.63 -4.82 -12.60
C ALA A 328 -20.64 -4.40 -13.69
N ALA A 329 -21.42 -3.33 -13.47
CA ALA A 329 -22.23 -2.71 -14.52
C ALA A 329 -21.36 -2.18 -15.66
N ASN A 330 -20.12 -1.77 -15.36
CA ASN A 330 -19.16 -1.38 -16.37
C ASN A 330 -18.41 -2.62 -16.83
N ARG A 331 -18.72 -3.11 -18.02
CA ARG A 331 -18.14 -4.35 -18.57
C ARG A 331 -16.66 -4.24 -18.93
N THR A 332 -16.09 -3.02 -18.93
CA THR A 332 -14.65 -2.83 -19.08
C THR A 332 -13.89 -2.94 -17.77
N ALA A 333 -14.57 -2.95 -16.61
CA ALA A 333 -13.93 -3.11 -15.32
C ALA A 333 -13.52 -4.58 -15.11
N PRO A 334 -12.31 -4.88 -14.60
CA PRO A 334 -11.85 -6.26 -14.41
C PRO A 334 -12.80 -7.12 -13.57
N VAL A 335 -13.40 -6.52 -12.54
CA VAL A 335 -14.37 -7.18 -11.65
C VAL A 335 -15.61 -7.71 -12.37
N ALA A 336 -15.99 -7.14 -13.52
CA ALA A 336 -17.17 -7.58 -14.26
C ALA A 336 -17.06 -9.02 -14.78
N ALA A 337 -15.84 -9.53 -14.94
CA ALA A 337 -15.59 -10.90 -15.40
C ALA A 337 -15.72 -11.95 -14.29
N VAL A 338 -15.61 -11.56 -13.02
CA VAL A 338 -15.51 -12.49 -11.87
C VAL A 338 -16.55 -12.23 -10.77
N TYR A 339 -17.38 -11.20 -10.90
CA TYR A 339 -18.30 -10.79 -9.85
C TYR A 339 -19.35 -11.84 -9.53
N ALA A 340 -19.97 -12.47 -10.53
CA ALA A 340 -21.07 -13.41 -10.30
C ALA A 340 -20.58 -14.63 -9.53
N GLU A 341 -19.45 -15.21 -9.95
CA GLU A 341 -18.78 -16.33 -9.29
C GLU A 341 -18.31 -15.94 -7.89
N GLY A 342 -17.70 -14.77 -7.73
CA GLY A 342 -17.27 -14.25 -6.43
C GLY A 342 -18.42 -14.05 -5.45
N ALA A 343 -19.54 -13.50 -5.92
CA ALA A 343 -20.76 -13.33 -5.12
C ALA A 343 -21.37 -14.67 -4.70
N ALA A 344 -21.32 -15.69 -5.56
CA ALA A 344 -21.77 -17.04 -5.24
C ALA A 344 -20.90 -17.68 -4.14
N VAL A 345 -19.58 -17.48 -4.17
CA VAL A 345 -18.69 -17.91 -3.08
C VAL A 345 -19.05 -17.22 -1.77
N VAL A 346 -19.27 -15.90 -1.79
CA VAL A 346 -19.68 -15.13 -0.59
C VAL A 346 -20.99 -15.65 -0.02
N ASN A 347 -21.99 -15.94 -0.86
CA ASN A 347 -23.26 -16.52 -0.41
C ASN A 347 -23.12 -17.97 0.07
N GLY A 348 -22.19 -18.73 -0.49
CA GLY A 348 -21.84 -20.07 0.01
C GLY A 348 -21.29 -20.05 1.44
N VAL A 349 -20.52 -19.01 1.79
CA VAL A 349 -19.90 -18.86 3.12
C VAL A 349 -20.84 -18.18 4.12
N CYS A 350 -21.51 -17.10 3.70
CA CYS A 350 -22.32 -16.24 4.57
C CYS A 350 -23.81 -16.57 4.60
N GLY A 351 -24.26 -17.51 3.78
CA GLY A 351 -25.65 -17.90 3.63
C GLY A 351 -26.29 -17.36 2.36
N SER A 352 -27.25 -18.11 1.83
CA SER A 352 -27.95 -17.79 0.58
C SER A 352 -28.61 -16.40 0.65
N GLY A 353 -28.38 -15.59 -0.38
CA GLY A 353 -28.97 -14.26 -0.51
C GLY A 353 -28.31 -13.18 0.37
N TRP A 354 -27.11 -13.44 0.91
CA TRP A 354 -26.37 -12.44 1.69
C TRP A 354 -26.00 -11.21 0.85
N VAL A 355 -25.55 -11.45 -0.38
CA VAL A 355 -25.23 -10.48 -1.43
C VAL A 355 -25.99 -10.81 -2.73
N ASN A 356 -26.13 -9.82 -3.62
CA ASN A 356 -26.79 -10.02 -4.91
C ASN A 356 -25.82 -10.61 -5.94
N GLU A 357 -26.03 -11.86 -6.33
CA GLU A 357 -25.23 -12.55 -7.35
C GLU A 357 -25.55 -12.11 -8.79
N THR A 358 -26.65 -11.38 -8.98
CA THR A 358 -27.11 -11.01 -10.31
C THR A 358 -26.24 -9.89 -10.87
N MET A 359 -25.70 -10.11 -12.06
CA MET A 359 -24.99 -9.06 -12.79
C MET A 359 -25.94 -7.89 -13.09
N PRO A 360 -25.56 -6.64 -12.73
CA PRO A 360 -26.37 -5.49 -13.08
C PRO A 360 -26.45 -5.32 -14.61
N ASN A 361 -27.49 -4.59 -15.02
CA ASN A 361 -27.62 -4.13 -16.40
C ASN A 361 -26.36 -3.38 -16.82
N ALA A 362 -25.85 -3.67 -18.01
CA ALA A 362 -24.66 -3.00 -18.51
C ALA A 362 -24.93 -1.49 -18.65
N LEU A 363 -23.95 -0.67 -18.25
CA LEU A 363 -23.96 0.75 -18.54
C LEU A 363 -23.96 0.92 -20.07
N THR A 364 -25.11 1.29 -20.61
CA THR A 364 -25.21 1.80 -21.98
C THR A 364 -24.73 3.24 -21.93
N GLY A 365 -23.41 3.42 -21.96
CA GLY A 365 -22.84 4.73 -22.27
C GLY A 365 -23.40 5.17 -23.61
N ALA A 366 -24.04 6.34 -23.65
CA ALA A 366 -24.46 6.97 -24.89
C ALA A 366 -23.21 7.24 -25.74
N ALA A 367 -22.79 6.23 -26.51
CA ALA A 367 -22.07 6.46 -27.73
C ALA A 367 -22.97 7.39 -28.53
N GLY A 368 -22.56 8.65 -28.65
CA GLY A 368 -23.20 9.60 -29.54
C GLY A 368 -23.33 8.92 -30.89
N ALA A 369 -24.56 8.51 -31.22
CA ALA A 369 -24.96 8.19 -32.57
C ALA A 369 -24.93 9.51 -33.35
N LEU A 370 -23.72 9.94 -33.68
CA LEU A 370 -23.49 10.92 -34.74
C LEU A 370 -23.79 10.22 -36.06
N GLY A 371 -25.04 10.35 -36.48
CA GLY A 371 -25.38 10.67 -37.86
C GLY A 371 -25.16 9.59 -38.91
N GLY A 372 -26.08 8.64 -38.99
CA GLY A 372 -26.41 7.90 -40.20
C GLY A 372 -27.93 7.85 -40.37
N SER A 373 -28.46 8.74 -41.20
CA SER A 373 -29.85 8.91 -41.67
C SER A 373 -30.86 7.78 -41.41
N GLY A 374 -32.01 8.14 -40.80
CA GLY A 374 -33.19 7.26 -40.82
C GLY A 374 -34.30 7.64 -39.84
N ILE A 375 -35.08 8.67 -40.20
CA ILE A 375 -36.53 8.83 -39.98
C ILE A 375 -37.22 8.10 -38.79
N THR A 376 -37.94 8.90 -38.00
CA THR A 376 -39.08 8.60 -37.11
C THR A 376 -38.79 7.98 -35.73
N GLY A 377 -38.95 8.81 -34.69
CA GLY A 377 -39.00 8.37 -33.29
C GLY A 377 -39.12 9.56 -32.34
N VAL A 378 -40.32 9.74 -31.77
CA VAL A 378 -40.74 10.88 -30.94
C VAL A 378 -39.84 11.04 -29.69
N VAL A 379 -39.23 12.22 -29.53
CA VAL A 379 -38.54 12.61 -28.29
C VAL A 379 -39.48 13.48 -27.45
N VAL A 380 -39.96 12.92 -26.33
CA VAL A 380 -40.53 13.69 -25.24
C VAL A 380 -39.35 14.26 -24.43
N ALA A 381 -39.01 15.52 -24.68
CA ALA A 381 -37.99 16.24 -23.93
C ALA A 381 -38.62 16.91 -22.70
N SER A 382 -38.34 16.37 -21.52
CA SER A 382 -38.66 16.99 -20.23
C SER A 382 -37.64 18.11 -19.93
N LEU A 383 -38.13 19.34 -19.94
CA LEU A 383 -37.42 20.58 -19.61
C LEU A 383 -37.17 20.69 -18.10
N VAL A 384 -35.95 20.41 -17.62
CA VAL A 384 -35.45 21.00 -16.37
C VAL A 384 -33.94 21.23 -16.52
N GLY A 385 -33.55 22.47 -16.77
CA GLY A 385 -32.13 22.81 -16.92
C GLY A 385 -31.82 24.23 -17.40
N VAL A 386 -32.67 25.21 -17.15
CA VAL A 386 -32.32 26.63 -17.30
C VAL A 386 -32.89 27.40 -16.11
N MET A 387 -32.20 27.34 -14.98
CA MET A 387 -32.35 28.32 -13.90
C MET A 387 -31.11 28.37 -12.99
N MET A 388 -29.93 28.50 -13.60
CA MET A 388 -28.71 28.92 -12.91
C MET A 388 -27.92 29.84 -13.83
N LEU A 389 -28.51 31.00 -14.14
CA LEU A 389 -27.79 32.13 -14.74
C LEU A 389 -28.54 33.46 -14.54
N VAL A 390 -29.05 33.72 -13.34
CA VAL A 390 -29.26 35.08 -12.80
C VAL A 390 -29.24 34.98 -11.28
N MET A 391 -28.09 35.28 -10.66
CA MET A 391 -27.95 36.01 -9.39
C MET A 391 -26.48 36.33 -9.15
#